data_AF-A0A2T5JY25-F1
#
_entry.id   AF-A0A2T5JY25-F1
#
_cell.length_a   1.000
_cell.length_b   1.000
_cell.length_c   1.000
_cell.angle_alpha   90.00
_cell.angle_beta   90.00
_cell.angle_gamma   90.00
#
_symmetry.space_group_name_H-M   'P 1'
#
loop_
_entity.id
_entity.type
_entity.pdbx_description
1 polymer ?
#
loop_
_entity_poly.entity_id
_entity_poly.type
_entity_poly.pdbx_seq_one_letter_code
_entity_poly.pdbx_strand_id
1 'polypeptide(L)'
;MSRFVPRELRAMVMRDLAEFVPANYYGELGEYDIETAILDHMLGQKLSYSAAYSGIPKRKRRASDLLVHFGYYRMSTFWVNSDRKSPSWLEFFGPKAKTAAGLEHFKNSFFGDASSLVKMEEDFPRRVREYAACLPADEKDGVLAFIEERDPEAAHIGSTVQNLQPVVVHWKMRIQEQAAFLWRKYKAMGSSPTKNSIKGDLAKWCRDNNVISKSGINPSEDYIYRHVLSGWIPPTD
;
A
#
# COMPACT_ATOMS: atom_id res chain seq x y z
N MET A 1 -20.16 7.54 -8.30
CA MET A 1 -20.01 8.26 -7.02
C MET A 1 -19.09 7.45 -6.12
N SER A 2 -17.94 8.01 -5.75
CA SER A 2 -16.85 7.33 -5.04
C SER A 2 -17.28 6.94 -3.62
N ARG A 3 -17.30 5.64 -3.33
CA ARG A 3 -17.74 5.04 -2.04
C ARG A 3 -16.70 5.38 -0.96
N PHE A 4 -16.96 6.48 -0.26
CA PHE A 4 -15.98 7.32 0.44
C PHE A 4 -15.64 6.81 1.84
N VAL A 5 -14.39 7.02 2.27
CA VAL A 5 -14.09 7.14 3.71
C VAL A 5 -14.90 8.34 4.22
N PRO A 6 -15.82 8.18 5.20
CA PRO A 6 -16.63 9.31 5.66
C PRO A 6 -15.74 10.47 6.13
N ARG A 7 -16.01 11.69 5.66
CA ARG A 7 -15.22 12.89 6.01
C ARG A 7 -15.22 13.09 7.52
N GLU A 8 -16.36 12.80 8.12
CA GLU A 8 -16.67 12.84 9.55
C GLU A 8 -15.78 11.86 10.31
N LEU A 9 -15.69 10.60 9.85
CA LEU A 9 -14.86 9.58 10.49
C LEU A 9 -13.37 9.95 10.43
N ARG A 10 -12.90 10.48 9.30
CA ARG A 10 -11.54 11.01 9.18
C ARG A 10 -11.32 12.18 10.16
N ALA A 11 -12.25 13.12 10.25
CA ALA A 11 -12.14 14.26 11.16
C ALA A 11 -12.05 13.81 12.63
N MET A 12 -12.82 12.79 13.03
CA MET A 12 -12.73 12.21 14.37
C MET A 12 -11.36 11.59 14.63
N VAL A 13 -10.84 10.80 13.70
CA VAL A 13 -9.48 10.23 13.78
C VAL A 13 -8.42 11.32 13.90
N MET A 14 -8.53 12.39 13.10
CA MET A 14 -7.59 13.50 13.14
C MET A 14 -7.66 14.30 14.44
N ARG A 15 -8.86 14.51 15.00
CA ARG A 15 -9.04 15.11 16.33
C ARG A 15 -8.35 14.28 17.40
N ASP A 16 -8.47 12.95 17.31
CA ASP A 16 -7.80 12.05 18.23
C ASP A 16 -6.28 12.09 18.03
N LEU A 17 -5.76 12.26 16.83
CA LEU A 17 -4.32 12.29 16.59
C LEU A 17 -3.70 13.68 16.76
N ALA A 18 -4.51 14.73 16.96
CA ALA A 18 -4.11 16.14 16.88
C ALA A 18 -2.83 16.50 17.63
N GLU A 19 -2.64 15.99 18.86
CA GLU A 19 -1.45 16.26 19.69
C GLU A 19 -0.15 15.68 19.12
N PHE A 20 -0.23 14.66 18.26
CA PHE A 20 0.91 14.01 17.62
C PHE A 20 1.17 14.50 16.19
N VAL A 21 0.29 15.35 15.66
CA VAL A 21 0.43 15.90 14.31
C VAL A 21 1.38 17.10 14.37
N PRO A 22 2.52 17.08 13.64
CA PRO A 22 3.39 18.24 13.59
C PRO A 22 2.65 19.49 13.10
N ALA A 23 3.02 20.66 13.64
CA ALA A 23 2.51 21.93 13.14
C ALA A 23 2.76 22.04 11.63
N ASN A 24 1.74 22.49 10.88
CA ASN A 24 1.78 22.63 9.41
C ASN A 24 2.06 21.32 8.64
N TYR A 25 1.83 20.14 9.23
CA TYR A 25 2.07 18.85 8.55
C TYR A 25 1.32 18.73 7.21
N TYR A 26 0.10 19.25 7.15
CA TYR A 26 -0.72 19.26 5.95
C TYR A 26 -0.57 20.54 5.10
N GLY A 27 0.22 21.54 5.54
CA GLY A 27 0.36 22.81 4.81
C GLY A 27 -0.97 23.46 4.37
N GLU A 28 -0.97 24.05 3.16
CA GLU A 28 -2.14 24.65 2.50
C GLU A 28 -2.81 23.66 1.52
N LEU A 29 -3.03 22.41 1.92
CA LEU A 29 -3.67 21.47 1.03
C LEU A 29 -5.14 21.82 0.78
N GLY A 30 -5.52 21.82 -0.50
CA GLY A 30 -6.90 21.91 -0.92
C GLY A 30 -7.74 20.73 -0.42
N GLU A 31 -9.05 20.92 -0.40
CA GLU A 31 -9.98 19.92 0.12
C GLU A 31 -9.86 18.60 -0.66
N TYR A 32 -9.45 17.53 0.03
CA TYR A 32 -9.64 16.15 -0.39
C TYR A 32 -8.87 15.64 -1.64
N ASP A 33 -7.70 16.18 -1.94
CA ASP A 33 -6.83 15.68 -3.03
C ASP A 33 -6.08 14.38 -2.67
N ILE A 34 -5.57 13.64 -3.67
CA ILE A 34 -4.73 12.42 -3.52
C ILE A 34 -3.56 12.67 -2.56
N GLU A 35 -3.01 13.87 -2.55
CA GLU A 35 -1.93 14.29 -1.66
C GLU A 35 -2.30 14.19 -0.18
N THR A 36 -3.56 14.50 0.17
CA THR A 36 -4.07 14.31 1.53
C THR A 36 -4.06 12.84 1.90
N ALA A 37 -4.43 11.95 0.97
CA ALA A 37 -4.44 10.52 1.22
C ALA A 37 -3.02 9.96 1.43
N ILE A 38 -2.03 10.44 0.68
CA ILE A 38 -0.62 10.10 0.94
C ILE A 38 -0.21 10.54 2.34
N LEU A 39 -0.49 11.79 2.69
CA LEU A 39 -0.07 12.34 3.97
C LEU A 39 -0.75 11.65 5.15
N ASP A 40 -2.01 11.25 5.00
CA ASP A 40 -2.72 10.42 5.97
C ASP A 40 -2.03 9.06 6.13
N HIS A 41 -1.69 8.38 5.03
CA HIS A 41 -0.98 7.10 5.11
C HIS A 41 0.36 7.25 5.82
N MET A 42 1.17 8.24 5.42
CA MET A 42 2.48 8.51 5.99
C MET A 42 2.39 8.89 7.48
N LEU A 43 1.41 9.73 7.84
CA LEU A 43 1.19 10.13 9.22
C LEU A 43 0.77 8.92 10.05
N GLY A 44 -0.20 8.14 9.57
CA GLY A 44 -0.63 6.92 10.22
C GLY A 44 0.50 5.91 10.39
N GLN A 45 1.41 5.78 9.41
CA GLN A 45 2.58 4.89 9.51
C GLN A 45 3.58 5.40 10.55
N LYS A 46 3.89 6.69 10.51
CA LYS A 46 4.77 7.35 11.49
C LYS A 46 4.23 7.24 12.91
N LEU A 47 2.92 7.35 13.05
CA LEU A 47 2.17 7.23 14.29
C LEU A 47 1.72 5.80 14.56
N SER A 48 2.09 4.80 13.73
CA SER A 48 1.74 3.39 13.95
C SER A 48 2.55 2.88 15.13
N TYR A 49 2.08 3.27 16.30
CA TYR A 49 2.58 2.87 17.59
C TYR A 49 2.23 1.41 17.72
N SER A 50 3.18 0.54 17.38
CA SER A 50 3.05 -0.90 17.58
C SER A 50 2.64 -1.20 19.03
N ALA A 51 2.17 -2.43 19.28
CA ALA A 51 1.82 -2.89 20.62
C ALA A 51 2.93 -2.63 21.68
N ALA A 52 4.18 -2.39 21.25
CA ALA A 52 5.33 -2.07 22.07
C ALA A 52 5.30 -0.66 22.72
N TYR A 53 4.51 0.30 22.21
CA TYR A 53 4.41 1.65 22.79
C TYR A 53 3.30 1.70 23.85
N SER A 54 3.59 1.16 25.03
CA SER A 54 2.65 1.09 26.16
C SER A 54 2.24 2.45 26.73
N GLY A 55 3.04 3.50 26.51
CA GLY A 55 2.76 4.87 26.95
C GLY A 55 1.68 5.60 26.14
N ILE A 56 1.26 5.06 24.99
CA ILE A 56 0.24 5.70 24.15
C ILE A 56 -1.15 5.08 24.40
N PRO A 57 -2.19 5.91 24.66
CA PRO A 57 -3.55 5.42 24.88
C PRO A 57 -4.05 4.56 23.70
N LYS A 58 -4.77 3.47 24.03
CA LYS A 58 -5.31 2.52 23.03
C LYS A 58 -6.13 3.21 21.93
N ARG A 59 -6.95 4.19 22.29
CA ARG A 59 -7.74 5.02 21.36
C ARG A 59 -6.89 5.66 20.27
N LYS A 60 -5.76 6.26 20.64
CA LYS A 60 -4.82 6.93 19.73
C LYS A 60 -4.13 5.95 18.80
N ARG A 61 -3.75 4.77 19.32
CA ARG A 61 -3.18 3.68 18.51
C ARG A 61 -4.16 3.21 17.43
N ARG A 62 -5.42 3.00 17.81
CA ARG A 62 -6.49 2.62 16.85
C ARG A 62 -6.80 3.72 15.85
N ALA A 63 -6.80 4.98 16.27
CA ALA A 63 -6.94 6.12 15.35
C ALA A 63 -5.83 6.11 14.29
N SER A 64 -4.57 5.86 14.69
CA SER A 64 -3.45 5.77 13.76
C SER A 64 -3.58 4.61 12.77
N ASP A 65 -3.93 3.42 13.26
CA ASP A 65 -4.17 2.24 12.41
C ASP A 65 -5.25 2.50 11.35
N LEU A 66 -6.27 3.28 11.72
CA LEU A 66 -7.37 3.65 10.84
C LEU A 66 -6.95 4.74 9.85
N LEU A 67 -6.09 5.69 10.26
CA LEU A 67 -5.52 6.71 9.37
C LEU A 67 -4.63 6.10 8.28
N VAL A 68 -3.80 5.10 8.62
CA VAL A 68 -3.03 4.32 7.62
C VAL A 68 -3.97 3.75 6.57
N HIS A 69 -5.08 3.15 7.03
CA HIS A 69 -6.05 2.50 6.17
C HIS A 69 -6.77 3.50 5.26
N PHE A 70 -7.16 4.67 5.78
CA PHE A 70 -7.78 5.73 4.96
C PHE A 70 -6.86 6.18 3.84
N GLY A 71 -5.60 6.46 4.17
CA GLY A 71 -4.61 6.85 3.17
C GLY A 71 -4.40 5.73 2.15
N TYR A 72 -4.17 4.50 2.62
CA TYR A 72 -3.90 3.33 1.76
C TYR A 72 -5.06 3.05 0.80
N TYR A 73 -6.30 3.07 1.29
CA TYR A 73 -7.50 2.83 0.52
C TYR A 73 -7.66 3.87 -0.58
N ARG A 74 -7.68 5.15 -0.21
CA ARG A 74 -7.90 6.26 -1.17
C ARG A 74 -6.82 6.30 -2.24
N MET A 75 -5.58 6.05 -1.86
CA MET A 75 -4.48 5.96 -2.82
C MET A 75 -4.70 4.81 -3.79
N SER A 76 -4.98 3.61 -3.28
CA SER A 76 -5.18 2.42 -4.12
C SER A 76 -6.39 2.58 -5.06
N THR A 77 -7.48 3.19 -4.59
CA THR A 77 -8.65 3.52 -5.42
C THR A 77 -8.29 4.51 -6.52
N PHE A 78 -7.53 5.56 -6.20
CA PHE A 78 -7.04 6.51 -7.19
C PHE A 78 -6.20 5.82 -8.26
N TRP A 79 -5.29 4.93 -7.87
CA TRP A 79 -4.43 4.18 -8.79
C TRP A 79 -5.22 3.24 -9.70
N VAL A 80 -6.14 2.46 -9.14
CA VAL A 80 -6.99 1.56 -9.93
C VAL A 80 -7.88 2.33 -10.92
N ASN A 81 -8.40 3.49 -10.52
CA ASN A 81 -9.28 4.28 -11.39
C ASN A 81 -8.54 5.12 -12.43
N SER A 82 -7.24 5.40 -12.23
CA SER A 82 -6.51 6.33 -13.11
C SER A 82 -6.04 5.70 -14.42
N ASP A 83 -6.06 4.37 -14.57
CA ASP A 83 -5.59 3.58 -15.74
C ASP A 83 -4.19 3.99 -16.28
N ARG A 84 -3.44 4.78 -15.47
CA ARG A 84 -2.16 5.37 -15.83
C ARG A 84 -1.06 4.38 -15.49
N LYS A 85 -0.11 4.20 -16.41
CA LYS A 85 1.24 3.74 -16.09
C LYS A 85 1.73 4.60 -14.93
N SER A 86 1.85 4.02 -13.74
CA SER A 86 2.11 4.78 -12.52
C SER A 86 3.30 5.71 -12.73
N PRO A 87 3.15 7.05 -12.70
CA PRO A 87 4.30 7.93 -12.50
C PRO A 87 5.09 7.42 -11.28
N SER A 88 6.41 7.43 -11.41
CA SER A 88 7.26 6.99 -10.32
C SER A 88 6.96 7.81 -9.07
N TRP A 89 7.06 7.21 -7.89
CA TRP A 89 6.91 7.92 -6.62
C TRP A 89 7.81 9.16 -6.53
N LEU A 90 8.97 9.14 -7.21
CA LEU A 90 9.86 10.29 -7.30
C LEU A 90 9.24 11.45 -8.09
N GLU A 91 8.55 11.18 -9.19
CA GLU A 91 7.89 12.20 -10.02
C GLU A 91 6.71 12.85 -9.29
N PHE A 92 5.97 12.08 -8.48
CA PHE A 92 4.79 12.58 -7.79
C PHE A 92 5.11 13.22 -6.42
N PHE A 93 6.15 12.73 -5.71
CA PHE A 93 6.45 13.13 -4.32
C PHE A 93 7.83 13.75 -4.10
N GLY A 94 8.74 13.71 -5.08
CA GLY A 94 10.10 14.27 -4.96
C GLY A 94 10.13 15.71 -4.42
N PRO A 95 9.21 16.60 -4.84
CA PRO A 95 9.15 17.98 -4.31
C PRO A 95 8.47 18.11 -2.93
N LYS A 96 7.55 17.21 -2.57
CA LYS A 96 6.68 17.32 -1.38
C LYS A 96 7.14 16.47 -0.20
N ALA A 97 7.88 15.41 -0.44
CA ALA A 97 8.47 14.57 0.59
C ALA A 97 9.74 15.21 1.15
N LYS A 98 9.58 16.30 1.90
CA LYS A 98 10.68 17.04 2.55
C LYS A 98 11.35 16.29 3.72
N THR A 99 11.05 15.01 3.94
CA THR A 99 11.77 14.19 4.93
C THR A 99 12.18 12.85 4.32
N ALA A 100 13.50 12.64 4.22
CA ALA A 100 14.11 11.44 3.64
C ALA A 100 13.67 10.14 4.32
N ALA A 101 13.40 10.18 5.63
CA ALA A 101 12.96 9.03 6.42
C ALA A 101 11.55 8.53 6.06
N GLY A 102 10.64 9.43 5.64
CA GLY A 102 9.28 9.06 5.24
C GLY A 102 9.22 8.36 3.89
N LEU A 103 10.18 8.65 2.99
CA LEU A 103 10.20 8.12 1.64
C LEU A 103 10.78 6.71 1.57
N GLU A 104 11.78 6.38 2.40
CA GLU A 104 12.44 5.06 2.40
C GLU A 104 11.57 3.94 2.97
N HIS A 105 10.78 4.21 4.01
CA HIS A 105 9.85 3.22 4.56
C HIS A 105 8.64 2.98 3.64
N PHE A 106 8.24 4.01 2.90
CA PHE A 106 7.13 3.98 1.96
C PHE A 106 7.46 3.22 0.66
N LYS A 107 8.69 3.40 0.13
CA LYS A 107 9.18 2.74 -1.09
C LYS A 107 9.12 1.20 -1.02
N ASN A 108 9.21 0.63 0.18
CA ASN A 108 9.24 -0.82 0.39
C ASN A 108 7.86 -1.43 0.73
N SER A 109 6.80 -0.62 0.80
CA SER A 109 5.49 -1.04 1.36
C SER A 109 4.33 -1.03 0.35
N PHE A 110 4.58 -0.73 -0.94
CA PHE A 110 3.49 -0.39 -1.88
C PHE A 110 3.54 -1.14 -3.22
N PHE A 111 2.68 -2.15 -3.36
CA PHE A 111 2.10 -2.60 -4.63
C PHE A 111 0.60 -2.80 -4.40
N GLY A 112 -0.16 -1.70 -4.39
CA GLY A 112 -1.62 -1.77 -4.30
C GLY A 112 -2.19 -2.29 -5.62
N ASP A 113 -2.43 -3.59 -5.70
CA ASP A 113 -3.22 -4.19 -6.76
C ASP A 113 -4.71 -4.24 -6.36
N ALA A 114 -5.59 -4.62 -7.30
CA ALA A 114 -7.01 -4.77 -7.01
C ALA A 114 -7.29 -5.78 -5.88
N SER A 115 -6.42 -6.80 -5.69
CA SER A 115 -6.51 -7.74 -4.56
C SER A 115 -6.28 -7.04 -3.22
N SER A 116 -5.36 -6.09 -3.17
CA SER A 116 -5.09 -5.27 -1.98
C SER A 116 -6.29 -4.40 -1.59
N LEU A 117 -7.00 -3.85 -2.58
CA LEU A 117 -8.25 -3.10 -2.35
C LEU A 117 -9.35 -3.97 -1.73
N VAL A 118 -9.59 -5.17 -2.25
CA VAL A 118 -10.59 -6.09 -1.70
C VAL A 118 -10.27 -6.42 -0.24
N LYS A 119 -9.01 -6.78 0.06
CA LYS A 119 -8.57 -7.04 1.44
C LYS A 119 -8.76 -5.84 2.35
N MET A 120 -8.53 -4.62 1.86
CA MET A 120 -8.81 -3.41 2.62
C MET A 120 -10.30 -3.24 2.89
N GLU A 121 -11.15 -3.42 1.89
CA GLU A 121 -12.60 -3.28 2.04
C GLU A 121 -13.20 -4.28 3.04
N GLU A 122 -12.65 -5.50 3.06
CA GLU A 122 -12.98 -6.56 4.03
C GLU A 122 -12.46 -6.22 5.44
N ASP A 123 -11.26 -5.65 5.55
CA ASP A 123 -10.62 -5.31 6.82
C ASP A 123 -11.17 -4.01 7.45
N PHE A 124 -11.78 -3.14 6.63
CA PHE A 124 -12.27 -1.83 7.05
C PHE A 124 -13.29 -1.90 8.19
N PRO A 125 -14.38 -2.70 8.13
CA PRO A 125 -15.34 -2.79 9.22
C PRO A 125 -14.69 -3.27 10.53
N ARG A 126 -13.71 -4.18 10.46
CA ARG A 126 -12.98 -4.65 11.65
C ARG A 126 -12.24 -3.49 12.31
N ARG A 127 -11.50 -2.68 11.55
CA ARG A 127 -10.74 -1.54 12.08
C ARG A 127 -11.64 -0.45 12.65
N VAL A 128 -12.77 -0.15 11.98
CA VAL A 128 -13.76 0.81 12.50
C VAL A 128 -14.33 0.33 13.83
N ARG A 129 -14.69 -0.95 13.97
CA ARG A 129 -15.15 -1.52 15.25
C ARG A 129 -14.09 -1.45 16.35
N GLU A 130 -12.83 -1.73 16.02
CA GLU A 130 -11.71 -1.64 16.98
C GLU A 130 -11.49 -0.21 17.49
N TYR A 131 -11.65 0.78 16.62
CA TYR A 131 -11.60 2.19 16.98
C TYR A 131 -12.83 2.61 17.79
N ALA A 132 -14.04 2.25 17.35
CA ALA A 132 -15.30 2.54 18.03
C ALA A 132 -15.34 1.96 19.46
N ALA A 133 -14.74 0.79 19.68
CA ALA A 133 -14.62 0.19 21.00
C ALA A 133 -13.77 1.02 22.00
N CYS A 134 -13.04 2.02 21.52
CA CYS A 134 -12.24 2.93 22.33
C CYS A 134 -12.91 4.31 22.52
N LEU A 135 -14.11 4.53 21.97
CA LEU A 135 -14.85 5.78 22.05
C LEU A 135 -15.85 5.77 23.23
N PRO A 136 -16.22 6.95 23.75
CA PRO A 136 -17.34 7.06 24.66
C PRO A 136 -18.66 6.69 23.97
N ALA A 137 -19.68 6.32 24.74
CA ALA A 137 -20.92 5.72 24.22
C ALA A 137 -21.65 6.62 23.22
N ASP A 138 -21.63 7.94 23.47
CA ASP A 138 -22.23 8.97 22.62
C ASP A 138 -21.56 9.12 21.24
N GLU A 139 -20.26 8.85 21.13
CA GLU A 139 -19.53 8.88 19.85
C GLU A 139 -19.52 7.53 19.13
N LYS A 140 -19.60 6.43 19.89
CA LYS A 140 -19.49 5.07 19.38
C LYS A 140 -20.57 4.74 18.35
N ASP A 141 -21.83 5.07 18.65
CA ASP A 141 -22.96 4.70 17.79
C ASP A 141 -22.90 5.43 16.45
N GLY A 142 -22.50 6.71 16.45
CA GLY A 142 -22.26 7.47 15.22
C GLY A 142 -21.14 6.87 14.36
N VAL A 143 -20.11 6.31 14.97
CA VAL A 143 -19.03 5.63 14.24
C VAL A 143 -19.45 4.27 13.69
N LEU A 144 -20.27 3.52 14.43
CA LEU A 144 -20.78 2.23 13.98
C LEU A 144 -21.84 2.38 12.88
N ALA A 145 -22.59 3.48 12.86
CA ALA A 145 -23.53 3.78 11.77
C ALA A 145 -22.83 3.80 10.39
N PHE A 146 -21.56 4.23 10.31
CA PHE A 146 -20.79 4.24 9.05
C PHE A 146 -20.54 2.85 8.45
N ILE A 147 -20.61 1.78 9.25
CA ILE A 147 -20.48 0.40 8.73
C ILE A 147 -21.84 -0.26 8.50
N GLU A 148 -22.92 0.26 9.08
CA GLU A 148 -24.29 -0.24 8.93
C GLU A 148 -25.02 0.40 7.74
N GLU A 149 -24.74 1.66 7.41
CA GLU A 149 -25.22 2.34 6.19
C GLU A 149 -24.62 1.79 4.89
N ARG A 150 -23.74 0.77 4.95
CA ARG A 150 -23.32 0.02 3.76
C ARG A 150 -24.48 -0.81 3.23
N ASP A 151 -25.22 -0.21 2.30
CA ASP A 151 -26.17 -0.85 1.40
C ASP A 151 -25.61 -2.18 0.84
N PRO A 152 -26.34 -3.32 0.88
CA PRO A 152 -25.90 -4.60 0.32
C PRO A 152 -25.50 -4.54 -1.17
N GLU A 153 -25.84 -3.49 -1.91
CA GLU A 153 -25.31 -3.22 -3.26
C GLU A 153 -23.80 -2.91 -3.28
N ALA A 154 -23.18 -2.61 -2.13
CA ALA A 154 -21.74 -2.44 -1.98
C ALA A 154 -20.95 -3.75 -2.22
N ALA A 155 -21.60 -4.91 -2.11
CA ALA A 155 -21.02 -6.22 -2.43
C ALA A 155 -20.64 -6.38 -3.92
N HIS A 156 -21.08 -5.47 -4.80
CA HIS A 156 -20.86 -5.58 -6.24
C HIS A 156 -19.45 -5.18 -6.74
N ILE A 157 -18.58 -4.58 -5.90
CA ILE A 157 -17.18 -4.34 -6.33
C ILE A 157 -16.37 -5.65 -6.23
N GLY A 158 -16.64 -6.49 -5.23
CA GLY A 158 -16.08 -7.85 -5.19
C GLY A 158 -16.49 -8.70 -6.39
N SER A 159 -17.74 -8.60 -6.86
CA SER A 159 -18.23 -9.33 -8.04
C SER A 159 -17.82 -8.70 -9.38
N THR A 160 -17.67 -7.38 -9.45
CA THR A 160 -17.18 -6.69 -10.67
C THR A 160 -15.67 -6.88 -10.85
N VAL A 161 -14.90 -6.96 -9.75
CA VAL A 161 -13.45 -7.21 -9.78
C VAL A 161 -13.12 -8.69 -10.05
N GLN A 162 -14.00 -9.64 -9.74
CA GLN A 162 -13.83 -11.04 -10.20
C GLN A 162 -13.86 -11.17 -11.74
N ASN A 163 -14.43 -10.19 -12.45
CA ASN A 163 -14.42 -10.12 -13.92
C ASN A 163 -13.39 -9.15 -14.50
N LEU A 164 -12.65 -8.41 -13.66
CA LEU A 164 -11.49 -7.65 -14.11
C LEU A 164 -10.29 -8.59 -14.10
N GLN A 165 -9.81 -8.94 -15.29
CA GLN A 165 -8.53 -9.63 -15.41
C GLN A 165 -7.49 -8.89 -14.56
N PRO A 166 -6.65 -9.60 -13.80
CA PRO A 166 -5.68 -8.98 -12.91
C PRO A 166 -4.89 -7.94 -13.71
N VAL A 167 -4.87 -6.70 -13.21
CA VAL A 167 -4.02 -5.63 -13.75
C VAL A 167 -2.63 -6.22 -13.88
N VAL A 168 -2.19 -6.42 -15.13
CA VAL A 168 -0.95 -7.11 -15.44
C VAL A 168 0.18 -6.23 -14.93
N VAL A 169 0.59 -6.41 -13.67
CA VAL A 169 1.89 -5.94 -13.19
C VAL A 169 2.88 -6.54 -14.17
N HIS A 170 3.47 -5.70 -15.02
CA HIS A 170 4.24 -6.14 -16.16
C HIS A 170 5.24 -7.19 -15.68
N TRP A 171 5.05 -8.45 -16.06
CA TRP A 171 5.69 -9.63 -15.44
C TRP A 171 7.21 -9.46 -15.24
N LYS A 172 7.86 -8.69 -16.11
CA LYS A 172 9.26 -8.28 -15.97
C LYS A 172 9.59 -7.56 -14.65
N MET A 173 8.75 -6.64 -14.19
CA MET A 173 9.00 -5.90 -12.94
C MET A 173 8.97 -6.83 -11.73
N ARG A 174 8.00 -7.76 -11.66
CA ARG A 174 7.94 -8.77 -10.60
C ARG A 174 9.23 -9.60 -10.55
N ILE A 175 9.77 -9.94 -11.71
CA ILE A 175 11.04 -10.66 -11.82
C ILE A 175 12.24 -9.78 -11.43
N GLN A 176 12.24 -8.49 -11.77
CA GLN A 176 13.32 -7.55 -11.38
C GLN A 176 13.37 -7.31 -9.88
N GLU A 177 12.20 -7.20 -9.24
CA GLU A 177 12.09 -7.08 -7.78
C GLU A 177 12.64 -8.33 -7.09
N GLN A 178 12.20 -9.52 -7.53
CA GLN A 178 12.73 -10.78 -7.01
C GLN A 178 14.23 -10.92 -7.29
N ALA A 179 14.72 -10.43 -8.44
CA ALA A 179 16.14 -10.42 -8.76
C ALA A 179 16.93 -9.54 -7.78
N ALA A 180 16.41 -8.37 -7.40
CA ALA A 180 17.02 -7.52 -6.39
C ALA A 180 17.05 -8.19 -5.01
N PHE A 181 15.98 -8.88 -4.63
CA PHE A 181 15.92 -9.66 -3.40
C PHE A 181 16.98 -10.77 -3.36
N LEU A 182 17.05 -11.61 -4.42
CA LEU A 182 18.04 -12.69 -4.51
C LEU A 182 19.47 -12.15 -4.54
N TRP A 183 19.71 -11.03 -5.22
CA TRP A 183 21.01 -10.38 -5.27
C TRP A 183 21.51 -9.99 -3.88
N ARG A 184 20.68 -9.26 -3.12
CA ARG A 184 20.99 -8.87 -1.73
C ARG A 184 21.18 -10.08 -0.83
N LYS A 185 20.34 -11.11 -0.97
CA LYS A 185 20.46 -12.36 -0.21
C LYS A 185 21.81 -13.04 -0.47
N TYR A 186 22.24 -13.11 -1.73
CA TYR A 186 23.50 -13.78 -2.09
C TYR A 186 24.71 -12.97 -1.61
N LYS A 187 24.67 -11.64 -1.72
CA LYS A 187 25.66 -10.74 -1.11
C LYS A 187 25.76 -10.92 0.40
N ALA A 188 24.63 -10.98 1.11
CA ALA A 188 24.59 -11.17 2.57
C ALA A 188 25.18 -12.52 3.02
N MET A 189 25.13 -13.54 2.15
CA MET A 189 25.79 -14.84 2.37
C MET A 189 27.28 -14.85 1.97
N GLY A 190 27.87 -13.68 1.68
CA GLY A 190 29.27 -13.56 1.27
C GLY A 190 29.57 -14.02 -0.15
N SER A 191 28.53 -14.25 -0.97
CA SER A 191 28.69 -14.62 -2.38
C SER A 191 28.78 -13.39 -3.28
N SER A 192 29.38 -13.55 -4.47
CA SER A 192 29.40 -12.52 -5.53
C SER A 192 28.36 -12.87 -6.61
N PRO A 193 27.07 -12.52 -6.42
CA PRO A 193 26.04 -12.86 -7.39
C PRO A 193 26.31 -12.22 -8.75
N THR A 194 25.98 -12.97 -9.79
CA THR A 194 25.92 -12.50 -11.17
C THR A 194 24.51 -12.71 -11.73
N LYS A 195 24.15 -11.99 -12.80
CA LYS A 195 22.86 -12.19 -13.51
C LYS A 195 22.67 -13.66 -13.95
N ASN A 196 23.75 -14.33 -14.32
CA ASN A 196 23.72 -15.75 -14.69
C ASN A 196 23.52 -16.66 -13.47
N SER A 197 24.08 -16.31 -12.30
CA SER A 197 23.91 -17.13 -11.10
C SER A 197 22.48 -17.12 -10.54
N ILE A 198 21.69 -16.07 -10.78
CA ILE A 198 20.35 -15.93 -10.20
C ILE A 198 19.21 -16.32 -11.16
N LYS A 199 19.48 -16.52 -12.46
CA LYS A 199 18.42 -16.76 -13.46
C LYS A 199 17.66 -18.07 -13.23
N GLY A 200 18.34 -19.10 -12.74
CA GLY A 200 17.74 -20.41 -12.40
C GLY A 200 16.72 -20.28 -11.26
N ASP A 201 17.12 -19.60 -10.18
CA ASP A 201 16.24 -19.36 -9.04
C ASP A 201 15.05 -18.47 -9.40
N LEU A 202 15.25 -17.49 -10.29
CA LEU A 202 14.16 -16.67 -10.81
C LEU A 202 13.18 -17.48 -11.66
N ALA A 203 13.67 -18.35 -12.54
CA ALA A 203 12.79 -19.21 -13.35
C ALA A 203 11.99 -20.18 -12.48
N LYS A 204 12.63 -20.73 -11.43
CA LYS A 204 11.93 -21.54 -10.42
C LYS A 204 10.86 -20.71 -9.70
N TRP A 205 11.23 -19.54 -9.19
CA TRP A 205 10.30 -18.64 -8.51
C TRP A 205 9.11 -18.25 -9.39
N CYS A 206 9.32 -17.98 -10.68
CA CYS A 206 8.24 -17.69 -11.61
C CYS A 206 7.22 -18.83 -11.71
N ARG A 207 7.68 -20.09 -11.76
CA ARG A 207 6.80 -21.27 -11.76
C ARG A 207 6.01 -21.38 -10.46
N ASP A 208 6.70 -21.23 -9.32
CA ASP A 208 6.11 -21.37 -7.99
C ASP A 208 5.08 -20.28 -7.68
N ASN A 209 5.22 -19.09 -8.31
CA ASN A 209 4.37 -17.91 -8.05
C ASN A 209 3.46 -17.54 -9.23
N ASN A 210 3.28 -18.45 -10.19
CA ASN A 210 2.45 -18.28 -11.38
C ASN A 210 2.72 -16.96 -12.14
N VAL A 211 4.00 -16.60 -12.30
CA VAL A 211 4.43 -15.41 -13.03
C VAL A 211 4.62 -15.77 -14.49
N ILE A 212 3.60 -15.52 -15.28
CA ILE A 212 3.57 -15.80 -16.71
C ILE A 212 4.10 -14.61 -17.53
N SER A 213 4.80 -14.91 -18.63
CA SER A 213 5.27 -13.92 -19.60
C SER A 213 4.10 -13.35 -20.41
N LYS A 214 4.40 -12.35 -21.27
CA LYS A 214 3.41 -11.79 -22.22
C LYS A 214 2.79 -12.86 -23.13
N SER A 215 3.52 -13.95 -23.40
CA SER A 215 3.06 -15.07 -24.22
C SER A 215 2.23 -16.09 -23.44
N GLY A 216 1.88 -15.83 -22.18
CA GLY A 216 1.07 -16.73 -21.35
C GLY A 216 1.82 -17.97 -20.82
N ILE A 217 3.13 -18.06 -21.07
CA ILE A 217 3.97 -19.19 -20.63
C ILE A 217 4.90 -18.77 -19.50
N ASN A 218 5.25 -19.73 -18.63
CA ASN A 218 6.30 -19.55 -17.63
C ASN A 218 7.63 -19.21 -18.32
N PRO A 219 8.29 -18.10 -17.97
CA PRO A 219 9.51 -17.68 -18.63
C PRO A 219 10.67 -18.62 -18.26
N SER A 220 11.41 -19.08 -19.28
CA SER A 220 12.62 -19.87 -19.08
C SER A 220 13.78 -19.01 -18.58
N GLU A 221 14.84 -19.65 -18.04
CA GLU A 221 16.04 -18.96 -17.54
C GLU A 221 16.65 -18.01 -18.57
N ASP A 222 16.82 -18.48 -19.81
CA ASP A 222 17.40 -17.68 -20.89
C ASP A 222 16.47 -16.56 -21.34
N TYR A 223 15.16 -16.79 -21.30
CA TYR A 223 14.17 -15.77 -21.59
C TYR A 223 14.20 -14.65 -20.53
N ILE A 224 14.27 -15.01 -19.25
CA ILE A 224 14.44 -14.07 -18.13
C ILE A 224 15.74 -13.28 -18.32
N TYR A 225 16.85 -13.96 -18.61
CA TYR A 225 18.13 -13.29 -18.79
C TYR A 225 18.07 -12.26 -19.93
N ARG A 226 17.62 -12.67 -21.12
CA ARG A 226 17.60 -11.80 -22.31
C ARG A 226 16.61 -10.64 -22.18
N HIS A 227 15.44 -10.88 -21.62
CA HIS A 227 14.33 -9.90 -21.66
C HIS A 227 14.13 -9.11 -20.39
N VAL A 228 14.72 -9.55 -19.28
CA VAL A 228 14.60 -8.92 -17.96
C VAL A 228 15.97 -8.49 -17.44
N LEU A 229 16.92 -9.43 -17.31
CA LEU A 229 18.17 -9.16 -16.61
C LEU A 229 19.20 -8.41 -17.46
N SER A 230 19.19 -8.56 -18.79
CA SER A 230 20.18 -7.96 -19.71
C SER A 230 20.32 -6.45 -19.47
N GLY A 231 19.21 -5.72 -19.47
CA GLY A 231 19.15 -4.28 -19.19
C GLY A 231 18.90 -3.90 -17.73
N TRP A 232 18.69 -4.87 -16.84
CA TRP A 232 18.51 -4.59 -15.41
C TRP A 232 19.86 -4.29 -14.75
N ILE A 233 19.92 -3.23 -13.94
CA ILE A 233 21.11 -2.84 -13.18
C ILE A 233 20.96 -3.41 -11.77
N PRO A 234 21.86 -4.30 -11.32
CA PRO A 234 21.80 -4.83 -9.97
C PRO A 234 22.00 -3.71 -8.92
N PRO A 235 21.37 -3.82 -7.74
CA PRO A 235 21.64 -2.90 -6.65
C PRO A 235 23.11 -3.00 -6.22
N THR A 236 23.75 -1.86 -6.00
CA THR A 236 25.18 -1.73 -5.68
C THR A 236 25.55 -1.92 -4.22
N ASP A 237 24.56 -2.18 -3.36
CA ASP A 237 24.61 -2.01 -1.90
C ASP A 237 24.69 -0.53 -1.49
#